data_AF-A0A847E3V8-F1
#
_entry.id   AF-A0A847E3V8-F1
#
_cell.length_a   1.000
_cell.length_b   1.000
_cell.length_c   1.000
_cell.angle_alpha   90.00
_cell.angle_beta   90.00
_cell.angle_gamma   90.00
#
_symmetry.space_group_name_H-M   'P 1'
#
loop_
_entity.id
_entity.type
_entity.pdbx_description
1 polymer ?
#
loop_
_entity_poly.entity_id
_entity_poly.type
_entity_poly.pdbx_seq_one_letter_code
_entity_poly.pdbx_strand_id
1 'polypeptide(L)'
;MKNFLKKYLLYIIRWQLSTPVLAIVLIVLATTNKWTATIVANFIGALIFFWIDRLIFKLNHSNPLWEVKNNIKCYDCGKECRGYRLVKYKKYDRLNDINPQFRCETCSIKKSEK
;
A
#
# COMPACT_ATOMS: atom_id res chain seq x y z
N MET A 1 -7.19 8.11 13.42
CA MET A 1 -7.94 9.13 12.63
C MET A 1 -7.10 10.31 12.16
N LYS A 2 -6.33 11.02 13.00
CA LYS A 2 -5.55 12.22 12.59
C LYS A 2 -4.68 12.05 11.33
N ASN A 3 -4.06 10.88 11.14
CA ASN A 3 -3.20 10.61 9.97
C ASN A 3 -3.99 10.38 8.67
N PHE A 4 -5.24 9.91 8.75
CA PHE A 4 -6.08 9.70 7.57
C PHE A 4 -6.62 11.03 7.05
N LEU A 5 -7.13 11.89 7.94
CA LEU A 5 -7.60 13.25 7.60
C LEU A 5 -6.49 14.11 6.98
N LYS A 6 -5.25 14.04 7.50
CA LYS A 6 -4.10 14.75 6.90
C LYS A 6 -3.79 14.27 5.49
N LYS A 7 -3.76 12.96 5.26
CA LYS A 7 -3.54 12.38 3.91
C LYS A 7 -4.68 12.73 2.96
N TYR A 8 -5.91 12.72 3.45
CA TYR A 8 -7.09 13.10 2.69
C TYR A 8 -7.08 14.58 2.30
N LEU A 9 -6.68 15.47 3.20
CA LEU A 9 -6.55 16.89 2.90
C LEU A 9 -5.42 17.16 1.87
N LEU A 10 -4.28 16.49 2.00
CA LEU A 10 -3.20 16.55 1.01
C LEU A 10 -3.66 16.01 -0.36
N TYR A 11 -4.47 14.94 -0.37
CA TYR A 11 -5.05 14.40 -1.58
C TYR A 11 -5.99 15.39 -2.28
N ILE A 12 -6.83 16.10 -1.52
CA ILE A 12 -7.73 17.15 -2.05
C ILE A 12 -6.92 18.33 -2.60
N ILE A 13 -5.90 18.80 -1.88
CA ILE A 13 -5.05 19.92 -2.34
C ILE A 13 -4.33 19.54 -3.64
N ARG A 14 -3.77 18.34 -3.69
CA ARG A 14 -3.16 17.79 -4.91
C ARG A 14 -4.17 17.72 -6.05
N TRP A 15 -5.42 17.33 -5.77
CA TRP A 15 -6.48 17.31 -6.78
C TRP A 15 -6.69 18.69 -7.40
N GLN A 16 -6.70 19.76 -6.60
CA GLN A 16 -6.81 21.13 -7.11
C GLN A 16 -5.58 21.57 -7.93
N LEU A 17 -4.39 21.09 -7.57
CA LEU A 17 -3.15 21.35 -8.31
C LEU A 17 -3.06 20.59 -9.63
N SER A 18 -3.92 19.59 -9.88
CA SER A 18 -3.89 18.87 -11.14
C SER A 18 -4.35 19.73 -12.32
N THR A 19 -5.41 20.51 -12.12
CA THR A 19 -6.00 21.43 -13.11
C THR A 19 -5.02 22.48 -13.65
N PRO A 20 -4.25 23.24 -12.83
CA PRO A 20 -3.29 24.21 -13.33
C PRO A 20 -2.13 23.55 -14.08
N VAL A 21 -1.69 22.36 -13.68
CA VAL A 21 -0.63 21.63 -14.39
C VAL A 21 -1.08 21.26 -15.81
N LEU A 22 -2.30 20.71 -15.97
CA LEU A 22 -2.84 20.43 -17.30
C LEU A 22 -3.08 21.72 -18.10
N ALA A 23 -3.60 22.77 -17.46
CA ALA A 23 -3.86 24.05 -18.11
C ALA A 23 -2.58 24.68 -18.68
N ILE A 24 -1.46 24.64 -17.95
CA ILE A 24 -0.17 25.13 -18.43
C ILE A 24 0.25 24.39 -19.70
N VAL A 25 0.15 23.05 -19.71
CA VAL A 25 0.51 22.26 -20.91
C VAL A 25 -0.38 22.62 -22.09
N LEU A 26 -1.69 22.79 -21.86
CA LEU A 26 -2.64 23.19 -22.91
C LEU A 26 -2.38 24.60 -23.44
N ILE A 27 -1.97 25.55 -22.59
CA ILE A 27 -1.61 26.92 -22.99
C ILE A 27 -0.32 26.89 -23.83
N VAL A 28 0.69 26.13 -23.42
CA VAL A 28 1.95 26.01 -24.18
C VAL A 28 1.71 25.34 -25.54
N LEU A 29 0.79 24.37 -25.62
CA LEU A 29 0.42 23.69 -26.86
C LEU A 29 -0.81 24.31 -27.55
N ALA A 30 -1.17 25.56 -27.23
CA ALA A 30 -2.41 26.18 -27.71
C ALA A 30 -2.52 26.29 -29.24
N THR A 31 -1.40 26.29 -29.95
CA THR A 31 -1.32 26.34 -31.43
C THR A 31 -1.42 24.96 -32.08
N THR A 32 -1.38 23.88 -31.29
CA THR A 32 -1.45 22.50 -31.78
C THR A 32 -2.90 21.99 -31.79
N ASN A 33 -3.17 20.93 -32.57
CA ASN A 33 -4.47 20.26 -32.54
C ASN A 33 -4.88 19.90 -31.11
N LYS A 34 -6.11 20.28 -30.72
CA LYS A 34 -6.68 20.11 -29.38
C LYS A 34 -6.53 18.67 -28.88
N TRP A 35 -6.75 17.68 -29.76
CA TRP A 35 -6.61 16.26 -29.40
C TRP A 35 -5.17 15.91 -29.01
N THR A 36 -4.19 16.36 -29.79
CA THR A 36 -2.77 16.13 -29.51
C THR A 36 -2.35 16.83 -28.23
N ALA A 37 -2.76 18.09 -28.03
CA ALA A 37 -2.46 18.85 -26.82
C ALA A 37 -3.04 18.16 -25.57
N THR A 38 -4.27 17.63 -25.64
CA THR A 38 -4.89 16.89 -24.53
C THR A 38 -4.20 15.56 -24.25
N ILE A 39 -3.80 14.80 -25.28
CA ILE A 39 -3.05 13.54 -25.09
C ILE A 39 -1.72 13.83 -24.38
N VAL A 40 -0.99 14.85 -24.81
CA VAL A 40 0.30 15.25 -24.22
C VAL A 40 0.11 15.76 -22.78
N ALA A 41 -0.90 16.58 -22.53
CA ALA A 41 -1.21 17.08 -21.18
C ALA A 41 -1.54 15.95 -20.21
N ASN A 42 -2.31 14.95 -20.63
CA ASN A 42 -2.60 13.78 -19.81
C ASN A 42 -1.37 12.90 -19.59
N PHE A 43 -0.52 12.73 -20.60
CA PHE A 43 0.72 11.96 -20.47
C PHE A 43 1.70 12.61 -19.49
N ILE A 44 1.94 13.92 -19.62
CA ILE A 44 2.78 14.68 -18.68
C ILE A 44 2.18 14.67 -17.28
N GLY A 45 0.86 14.89 -17.17
CA GLY A 45 0.14 14.79 -15.90
C GLY A 45 0.34 13.43 -15.24
N ALA A 46 0.18 12.33 -15.97
CA ALA A 46 0.37 10.97 -15.45
C ALA A 46 1.80 10.74 -14.93
N LEU A 47 2.81 11.23 -15.66
CA LEU A 47 4.21 11.13 -15.23
C LEU A 47 4.48 11.88 -13.92
N ILE A 48 3.92 13.07 -13.75
CA ILE A 48 4.12 13.89 -12.54
C ILE A 48 3.30 13.35 -11.36
N PHE A 49 1.99 13.12 -11.56
CA PHE A 49 1.08 12.73 -10.48
C PHE A 49 1.39 11.36 -9.91
N PHE A 50 1.91 10.42 -10.71
CA PHE A 50 2.33 9.11 -10.21
C PHE A 50 3.33 9.22 -9.05
N TRP A 51 4.34 10.09 -9.17
CA TRP A 51 5.33 10.28 -8.11
C TRP A 51 4.76 10.95 -6.88
N ILE A 52 3.90 11.96 -7.05
CA ILE A 52 3.26 12.67 -5.95
C ILE A 52 2.32 11.75 -5.18
N ASP A 53 1.50 10.95 -5.88
CA ASP A 53 0.59 9.98 -5.27
C ASP A 53 1.37 8.91 -4.51
N ARG A 54 2.48 8.44 -5.07
CA ARG A 54 3.38 7.50 -4.40
C ARG A 54 3.99 8.08 -3.12
N LEU A 55 4.20 9.39 -3.02
CA LEU A 55 4.69 10.04 -1.80
C LEU A 55 3.59 10.20 -0.75
N ILE A 56 2.38 10.62 -1.14
CA ILE A 56 1.23 10.81 -0.22
C ILE A 56 0.75 9.46 0.32
N PHE A 57 0.66 8.48 -0.57
CA PHE A 57 0.27 7.11 -0.26
C PHE A 57 1.48 6.19 -0.09
N LYS A 58 2.64 6.71 0.32
CA LYS A 58 3.73 5.85 0.79
C LYS A 58 3.15 5.03 1.95
N LEU A 59 2.79 3.81 1.60
CA LEU A 59 2.02 2.94 2.44
C LEU A 59 2.97 2.55 3.56
N ASN A 60 2.69 3.07 4.75
CA ASN A 60 3.05 2.38 5.98
C ASN A 60 2.22 1.07 6.04
N HIS A 61 2.26 0.25 5.00
CA HIS A 61 1.86 -1.14 5.07
C HIS A 61 2.94 -1.88 5.85
N SER A 62 3.02 -1.57 7.13
CA SER A 62 3.18 -2.63 8.12
C SER A 62 1.82 -3.32 8.26
N ASN A 63 1.14 -3.68 7.17
CA ASN A 63 0.09 -4.67 7.30
C ASN A 63 0.81 -5.98 7.60
N PRO A 64 0.42 -6.69 8.65
CA PRO A 64 1.08 -7.92 9.00
C PRO A 64 0.91 -8.90 7.83
N LEU A 65 2.03 -9.31 7.25
CA LEU A 65 2.05 -10.36 6.24
C LEU A 65 1.82 -11.68 6.98
N TRP A 66 0.64 -12.27 6.79
CA TRP A 66 0.28 -13.56 7.36
C TRP A 66 0.38 -14.65 6.29
N GLU A 67 1.08 -15.73 6.61
CA GLU A 67 1.06 -16.97 5.85
C GLU A 67 0.05 -17.91 6.52
N VAL A 68 -0.88 -18.44 5.74
CA VAL A 68 -1.95 -19.32 6.22
C VAL A 68 -1.88 -20.63 5.44
N LYS A 69 -1.85 -21.75 6.15
CA LYS A 69 -1.82 -23.08 5.56
C LYS A 69 -2.76 -24.03 6.32
N ASN A 70 -3.32 -25.00 5.61
CA ASN A 70 -4.26 -25.98 6.18
C ASN A 70 -3.52 -27.27 6.60
N ASN A 71 -4.14 -28.04 7.48
CA ASN A 71 -3.65 -29.35 7.96
C ASN A 71 -2.22 -29.31 8.51
N ILE A 72 -1.88 -28.28 9.28
CA ILE A 72 -0.59 -28.20 9.98
C ILE A 72 -0.78 -28.50 11.46
N LYS A 73 0.20 -29.19 12.02
CA LYS A 73 0.34 -29.38 13.46
C LYS A 73 0.79 -28.07 14.12
N CYS A 74 -0.05 -27.52 14.99
CA CYS A 74 0.29 -26.31 15.74
C CYS A 74 1.57 -26.52 16.58
N TYR A 75 2.51 -25.58 16.50
CA TYR A 75 3.77 -25.63 17.24
C TYR A 75 3.58 -25.63 18.77
N ASP A 76 2.58 -24.91 19.29
CA ASP A 76 2.38 -24.78 20.74
C ASP A 76 1.44 -25.86 21.33
N CYS A 77 0.37 -26.23 20.62
CA CYS A 77 -0.66 -27.13 21.15
C CYS A 77 -0.72 -28.51 20.48
N GLY A 78 0.05 -28.73 19.40
CA GLY A 78 0.16 -30.02 18.72
C GLY A 78 -1.09 -30.49 17.96
N LYS A 79 -2.18 -29.71 17.93
CA LYS A 79 -3.41 -30.05 17.19
C LYS A 79 -3.25 -29.78 15.69
N GLU A 80 -3.85 -30.64 14.87
CA GLU A 80 -4.02 -30.37 13.44
C GLU A 80 -5.07 -29.29 13.22
N CYS A 81 -4.68 -28.23 12.53
CA CYS A 81 -5.52 -27.06 12.36
C CYS A 81 -5.09 -26.24 11.13
N ARG A 82 -5.88 -25.20 10.85
CA ARG A 82 -5.45 -24.10 9.99
C ARG A 82 -4.38 -23.29 10.75
N GLY A 83 -3.15 -23.37 10.25
CA GLY A 83 -1.99 -22.72 10.83
C GLY A 83 -1.82 -21.30 10.30
N TYR A 84 -1.61 -20.37 11.20
CA TYR A 84 -1.32 -18.97 10.94
C TYR A 84 0.12 -18.66 11.36
N ARG A 85 0.83 -17.92 10.52
CA ARG A 85 2.19 -17.45 10.78
C ARG A 85 2.32 -15.99 10.41
N LEU A 86 2.74 -15.18 11.37
CA LEU A 86 3.15 -13.81 11.10
C LEU A 86 4.54 -13.84 10.46
N VAL A 87 4.65 -13.39 9.22
CA VAL A 87 5.91 -13.39 8.46
C VAL A 87 6.60 -12.04 8.55
N LYS A 88 5.84 -10.94 8.44
CA LYS A 88 6.40 -9.59 8.46
C LYS A 88 5.45 -8.59 9.08
N TYR A 89 5.92 -7.82 10.06
CA TYR A 89 5.15 -6.71 10.65
C TYR A 89 6.07 -5.68 11.31
N LYS A 90 5.97 -4.41 10.88
CA LYS A 90 6.81 -3.31 11.37
C LYS A 90 8.31 -3.64 11.28
N LYS A 91 8.99 -3.91 12.40
CA LYS A 91 10.42 -4.30 12.49
C LYS A 91 10.65 -5.82 12.54
N TYR A 92 9.58 -6.61 12.58
CA TYR A 92 9.64 -8.07 12.57
C TYR A 92 9.65 -8.56 11.12
N ASP A 93 10.71 -9.27 10.72
CA ASP A 93 10.83 -9.89 9.40
C ASP A 93 11.37 -11.32 9.54
N ARG A 94 10.57 -12.30 9.10
CA ARG A 94 10.87 -13.74 9.13
C ARG A 94 10.55 -14.40 7.79
N LEU A 95 10.69 -13.67 6.68
CA LEU A 95 10.50 -14.22 5.34
C LEU A 95 11.37 -15.46 5.08
N ASN A 96 12.64 -15.40 5.52
CA ASN A 96 13.64 -16.45 5.27
C ASN A 96 13.87 -17.36 6.49
N ASP A 97 12.88 -17.52 7.37
CA ASP A 97 13.03 -18.42 8.53
C ASP A 97 13.19 -19.87 8.06
N ILE A 98 14.30 -20.50 8.47
CA ILE A 98 14.66 -21.88 8.14
C ILE A 98 13.67 -22.86 8.78
N ASN A 99 13.08 -22.51 9.93
CA ASN A 99 12.13 -23.35 10.67
C ASN A 99 10.78 -22.63 10.88
N PRO A 100 9.88 -22.66 9.88
CA PRO A 100 8.63 -21.92 9.94
C PRO A 100 7.66 -22.51 10.98
N GLN A 101 7.34 -21.72 12.01
CA GLN A 101 6.43 -22.12 13.08
C GLN A 101 5.00 -21.64 12.83
N PHE A 102 4.11 -22.57 12.49
CA PHE A 102 2.68 -22.30 12.36
C PHE A 102 1.96 -22.54 13.69
N ARG A 103 0.98 -21.68 13.98
CA ARG A 103 0.16 -21.76 15.20
C ARG A 103 -1.32 -21.81 14.82
N CYS A 104 -2.14 -22.51 15.60
CA CYS A 104 -3.59 -22.39 15.48
C CYS A 104 -4.05 -20.96 15.79
N GLU A 105 -5.28 -20.63 15.42
CA GLU A 105 -5.86 -19.30 15.64
C GLU A 105 -5.77 -18.86 17.11
N THR A 106 -6.14 -19.75 18.04
CA THR A 106 -6.13 -19.45 19.48
C THR A 106 -4.71 -19.22 20.03
N CYS A 107 -3.72 -20.03 19.62
CA CYS A 107 -2.32 -19.85 20.03
C CYS A 107 -1.69 -18.61 19.37
N SER A 108 -2.08 -18.30 18.13
CA SER A 108 -1.62 -17.11 17.42
C SER A 108 -2.11 -15.83 18.11
N ILE A 109 -3.38 -15.76 18.49
CA ILE A 109 -3.97 -14.62 19.21
C ILE A 109 -3.28 -14.41 20.57
N LYS A 110 -3.15 -15.48 21.37
CA LYS A 110 -2.45 -15.42 22.68
C LYS A 110 -1.01 -14.89 22.56
N LYS A 111 -0.32 -15.21 21.46
CA LYS A 111 1.04 -14.72 21.21
C LYS A 111 1.06 -13.26 20.80
N SER A 112 0.05 -12.79 20.06
CA SER A 112 -0.04 -11.38 19.64
C SER A 112 -0.48 -10.43 20.75
N GLU A 113 -1.08 -10.94 21.83
CA GLU A 113 -1.48 -10.17 23.01
C GLU A 113 -0.35 -9.99 24.05
N LYS A 114 0.75 -10.74 23.93
CA LYS A 114 1.97 -10.60 24.74
C LYS A 114 2.96 -9.62 24.11
#